data_AF-A0A840RUH1-F1
#
_entry.id   AF-A0A840RUH1-F1
#
_cell.length_a   1.000
_cell.length_b   1.000
_cell.length_c   1.000
_cell.angle_alpha   90.00
_cell.angle_beta   90.00
_cell.angle_gamma   90.00
#
_symmetry.space_group_name_H-M   'P 1'
#
loop_
_entity.id
_entity.type
_entity.pdbx_description
1 polymer ?
#
loop_
_entity_poly.entity_id
_entity_poly.type
_entity_poly.pdbx_seq_one_letter_code
_entity_poly.pdbx_strand_id
1 'polypeptide(L)' 'MSSENQQNPLHGITLENILIALVDHYGWEKLGKLIDIRCFQSDPSIKSSLTFLRKTPWAREKVEALFSNLKM' A
#
# COMPACT_ATOMS: atom_id res chain seq x y z
N MET A 1 -11.72 18.03 -5.93
CA MET A 1 -12.15 16.66 -6.26
C MET A 1 -11.08 15.72 -5.71
N SER A 2 -11.16 15.41 -4.40
CA SER A 2 -11.61 14.12 -3.81
C SER A 2 -10.40 13.16 -3.67
N SER A 3 -9.86 12.83 -2.49
CA SER A 3 -10.59 12.32 -1.33
C SER A 3 -9.83 12.56 0.00
N GLU A 4 -10.59 12.94 1.02
CA GLU A 4 -10.25 12.98 2.44
C GLU A 4 -9.82 11.60 2.97
N ASN A 5 -8.75 11.56 3.77
CA ASN A 5 -8.89 11.05 5.13
C ASN A 5 -7.78 11.61 6.05
N GLN A 6 -8.09 12.74 6.67
CA GLN A 6 -7.51 13.12 7.96
C GLN A 6 -8.03 12.12 9.00
N GLN A 7 -7.25 11.13 9.41
CA GLN A 7 -7.39 10.49 10.73
C GLN A 7 -6.31 9.42 10.91
N ASN A 8 -5.29 9.73 11.72
CA ASN A 8 -5.00 9.02 13.00
C ASN A 8 -3.51 9.19 13.40
N PRO A 9 -3.20 10.16 14.28
CA PRO A 9 -1.92 10.23 14.95
C PRO A 9 -1.89 9.17 16.05
N LEU A 10 -1.01 8.16 15.90
CA LEU A 10 -0.67 7.14 16.90
C LEU A 10 -1.64 5.94 16.98
N HIS A 11 -1.42 4.90 16.17
CA HIS A 11 -1.51 3.52 16.66
C HIS A 11 -0.74 2.55 15.75
N GLY A 12 -0.26 1.46 16.35
CA GLY A 12 0.69 0.48 15.80
C GLY A 12 0.56 0.19 14.29
N ILE A 13 1.72 0.16 13.63
CA ILE A 13 1.88 0.06 12.18
C ILE A 13 1.02 -1.08 11.61
N THR A 14 -0.06 -0.73 10.92
CA THR A 14 -0.92 -1.70 10.22
C THR A 14 -0.49 -1.83 8.77
N LEU A 15 -0.94 -2.90 8.08
CA LEU A 15 -0.75 -3.06 6.63
C LEU A 15 -1.28 -1.86 5.83
N GLU A 16 -2.32 -1.20 6.34
CA GLU A 16 -2.84 0.05 5.77
C GLU A 16 -1.81 1.17 5.86
N ASN A 17 -1.23 1.41 7.04
CA ASN A 17 -0.18 2.42 7.20
C ASN A 17 1.04 2.12 6.35
N ILE A 18 1.45 0.86 6.26
CA ILE A 18 2.56 0.42 5.41
C ILE A 18 2.27 0.80 3.96
N LEU A 19 1.10 0.43 3.45
CA LEU A 19 0.71 0.72 2.09
C LEU A 19 0.62 2.24 1.84
N ILE A 20 0.01 2.99 2.76
CA ILE A 20 -0.09 4.46 2.67
C ILE A 20 1.31 5.08 2.60
N ALA A 21 2.23 4.70 3.49
CA ALA A 21 3.59 5.24 3.49
C ALA A 21 4.37 4.91 2.20
N LEU A 22 4.20 3.70 1.68
CA LEU A 22 4.81 3.31 0.41
C LEU A 22 4.21 4.06 -0.79
N VAL A 23 2.89 4.25 -0.80
CA VAL A 23 2.20 5.01 -1.84
C VAL A 23 2.57 6.48 -1.77
N ASP A 24 2.68 7.05 -0.58
CA ASP A 24 3.09 8.43 -0.36
C ASP A 24 4.53 8.68 -0.84
N HIS A 25 5.44 7.72 -0.58
CA HIS A 25 6.83 7.85 -0.98
C HIS A 25 7.09 7.50 -2.46
N TYR A 26 6.56 6.38 -2.95
CA TYR A 26 6.85 5.87 -4.30
C TYR A 26 5.76 6.19 -5.33
N GLY A 27 4.50 6.30 -4.89
CA GLY A 27 3.34 6.36 -5.77
C GLY A 27 2.89 4.98 -6.27
N TRP A 28 1.64 4.91 -6.71
CA TRP A 28 1.01 3.69 -7.23
C TRP A 28 1.71 3.11 -8.45
N GLU A 29 2.22 3.95 -9.36
CA GLU A 29 2.91 3.48 -10.56
C GLU A 29 4.18 2.69 -10.25
N LYS A 30 5.00 3.17 -9.30
CA LYS A 30 6.22 2.45 -8.89
C LYS A 30 5.87 1.20 -8.11
N LEU A 31 4.89 1.27 -7.21
CA LEU A 31 4.41 0.10 -6.48
C LEU A 31 3.91 -1.00 -7.42
N GLY A 32 3.16 -0.65 -8.46
CA GLY A 32 2.69 -1.60 -9.48
C GLY A 32 3.79 -2.17 -10.36
N LYS A 33 4.94 -1.49 -10.47
CA LYS A 33 6.14 -2.02 -11.15
C LYS A 33 6.97 -2.93 -10.24
N LEU A 34 7.03 -2.62 -8.94
CA LEU A 34 7.78 -3.39 -7.95
C LEU A 34 7.03 -4.68 -7.56
N ILE A 35 5.73 -4.55 -7.41
CA ILE A 35 4.79 -5.62 -7.13
C ILE A 35 3.92 -5.67 -8.37
N ASP A 36 4.19 -6.63 -9.25
CA ASP A 36 3.49 -6.82 -10.53
C ASP A 36 2.02 -7.20 -10.31
N ILE A 37 1.24 -6.23 -9.85
CA ILE A 37 -0.18 -6.34 -9.53
C ILE A 37 -0.93 -5.22 -10.20
N ARG A 38 -1.79 -5.63 -11.15
CA ARG A 38 -2.72 -4.75 -11.86
C ARG A 38 -3.65 -3.96 -10.95
N CYS A 39 -3.87 -4.42 -9.71
CA CYS A 39 -4.69 -3.73 -8.73
C CYS A 39 -4.24 -2.27 -8.52
N PHE A 40 -2.93 -2.00 -8.54
CA PHE A 40 -2.37 -0.65 -8.37
C PHE A 40 -2.42 0.21 -9.64
N GLN A 41 -2.69 -0.39 -10.81
CA GLN A 41 -2.74 0.30 -12.09
C GLN A 41 -4.17 0.61 -12.55
N SER A 42 -5.12 -0.27 -12.27
CA SER A 42 -6.52 -0.10 -12.69
C SER A 42 -7.40 0.61 -11.67
N ASP A 43 -7.24 0.35 -10.36
CA ASP A 43 -8.04 0.98 -9.31
C ASP A 43 -7.17 1.27 -8.07
N PRO A 44 -6.26 2.26 -8.16
CA PRO A 44 -5.32 2.60 -7.10
C PRO A 44 -6.03 3.23 -5.89
N SER A 45 -6.62 2.38 -5.07
CA SER A 45 -7.32 2.76 -3.84
C SER A 45 -6.80 1.96 -2.66
N ILE A 46 -6.60 2.61 -1.51
CA ILE A 46 -6.14 1.96 -0.27
C ILE A 46 -7.06 0.80 0.13
N LYS A 47 -8.38 1.00 0.15
CA LYS A 47 -9.37 -0.04 0.51
C LYS A 47 -9.38 -1.22 -0.46
N SER A 48 -9.32 -0.96 -1.76
CA SER A 48 -9.31 -1.98 -2.82
C SER A 48 -8.04 -2.82 -2.72
N SER A 49 -6.90 -2.15 -2.59
CA SER A 49 -5.59 -2.74 -2.37
C SER A 49 -5.56 -3.60 -1.11
N LEU A 50 -6.04 -3.12 0.04
CA LEU A 50 -6.08 -3.91 1.26
C LEU A 50 -6.96 -5.16 1.14
N THR A 51 -8.09 -5.05 0.43
CA THR A 51 -8.96 -6.20 0.16
C THR A 51 -8.23 -7.22 -0.73
N PHE A 52 -7.47 -6.75 -1.72
CA PHE A 52 -6.63 -7.58 -2.57
C PHE A 52 -5.50 -8.25 -1.76
N LEU A 53 -4.74 -7.49 -0.98
CA LEU A 53 -3.66 -7.98 -0.11
C LEU A 53 -4.16 -8.95 0.98
N ARG A 54 -5.45 -8.92 1.32
CA ARG A 54 -6.09 -9.94 2.19
C ARG A 54 -6.39 -11.24 1.45
N LYS A 55 -6.70 -11.18 0.16
CA LYS A 55 -6.95 -12.37 -0.68
C LYS A 55 -5.66 -12.95 -1.27
N THR A 56 -4.61 -12.15 -1.36
CA THR A 56 -3.36 -12.49 -2.03
C THR A 56 -2.18 -12.32 -1.06
N PRO A 57 -1.84 -13.37 -0.29
CA PRO A 57 -0.83 -13.28 0.77
C PRO A 57 0.57 -12.95 0.25
N TRP A 58 0.99 -13.52 -0.88
CA TRP A 58 2.31 -13.21 -1.46
C TRP A 58 2.48 -11.73 -1.81
N ALA A 59 1.39 -11.05 -2.19
CA ALA A 59 1.42 -9.63 -2.51
C ALA A 59 1.58 -8.78 -1.24
N ARG A 60 0.94 -9.21 -0.14
CA ARG A 60 1.14 -8.61 1.18
C ARG A 60 2.59 -8.71 1.61
N GLU A 61 3.18 -9.90 1.55
CA GLU A 61 4.57 -10.11 1.93
C GLU A 61 5.52 -9.21 1.12
N LYS A 62 5.26 -9.02 -0.18
CA LYS A 62 6.01 -8.06 -1.01
C LYS A 62 5.88 -6.63 -0.52
N VAL A 63 4.68 -6.18 -0.17
CA VAL A 63 4.42 -4.83 0.37
C VAL A 63 5.19 -4.63 1.69
N GLU A 64 5.10 -5.60 2.60
CA GLU A 64 5.80 -5.55 3.90
C GLU A 64 7.33 -5.58 3.75
N ALA A 65 7.86 -6.41 2.84
CA ALA A 65 9.28 -6.46 2.52
C ALA A 65 9.78 -5.13 1.93
N LEU A 66 8.97 -4.50 1.07
CA LEU A 66 9.31 -3.21 0.47
C LEU A 66 9.37 -2.10 1.53
N PHE A 67 8.44 -2.11 2.47
CA PHE A 67 8.43 -1.17 3.59
C PHE A 67 9.61 -1.37 4.54
N SER A 68 9.98 -2.63 4.80
CA SER A 68 11.18 -2.94 5.58
C SER A 68 12.44 -2.41 4.90
N ASN A 69 12.53 -2.49 3.57
CA ASN A 69 13.64 -1.91 2.82
C ASN A 69 13.66 -0.38 2.86
N LEU A 70 12.48 0.26 2.85
CA LEU A 70 12.37 1.72 2.93
C LEU A 70 12.80 2.28 4.29
N LYS A 71 12.57 1.54 5.37
CA LYS A 71 12.83 2.01 6.74
C LYS A 71 14.23 1.68 7.27
N MET A 72 15.09 1.06 6.46
CA MET A 72 16.42 0.58 6.84
C MET A 72 17.52 1.57 6.47
#